data_AF-A0A955WM22-F1
#
_entry.id   AF-A0A955WM22-F1
#
_cell.length_a   1.000
_cell.length_b   1.000
_cell.length_c   1.000
_cell.angle_alpha   90.00
_cell.angle_beta   90.00
_cell.angle_gamma   90.00
#
_symmetry.space_group_name_H-M   'P 1'
#
loop_
_entity.id
_entity.type
_entity.pdbx_description
1 polymer ?
#
loop_
_entity_poly.entity_id
_entity_poly.type
_entity_poly.pdbx_seq_one_letter_code
_entity_poly.pdbx_strand_id
1 'polypeptide(L)'
;MTAHRGGAMLVEAQFASPDRAWPKASSTLSSLSFICLTAVLLSAPALAAAPDGVRAVLTGPSVPYHEVVYEIAEKQGTVVATVVKRFAADFGRRDAVALVPTDEWETLLDRLEAAGLFSLPDATDGPPPRAVWRVEARRGGKAHRFVVHDPATRPDGRHLALIDGIREAVSARTEALPFIDALLLPAESGQLRVRSQPSARVAVDGLPVEGTTPLSGLPLLVGAHAIRLTPAAGGAAQTYDVRIERGKTTSLVVELK
;
A
#
# COMPACT_ATOMS: atom_id res chain seq x y z
N MET A 1 50.97 -24.36 -20.72
CA MET A 1 49.80 -23.46 -20.73
C MET A 1 48.59 -24.30 -21.08
N THR A 2 47.87 -24.79 -20.07
CA THR A 2 46.81 -25.80 -20.24
C THR A 2 45.54 -25.22 -19.62
N ALA A 3 44.54 -24.96 -20.46
CA ALA A 3 43.29 -24.33 -20.09
C ALA A 3 42.30 -25.37 -19.56
N HIS A 4 41.80 -25.17 -18.33
CA HIS A 4 40.68 -25.92 -17.77
C HIS A 4 39.36 -25.18 -18.06
N ARG A 5 38.49 -25.80 -18.85
CA ARG A 5 37.06 -25.46 -18.98
C ARG A 5 36.28 -26.25 -17.93
N GLY A 6 35.64 -25.57 -16.98
CA GLY A 6 34.66 -26.16 -16.06
C GLY A 6 33.27 -26.14 -16.70
N GLY A 7 32.66 -27.31 -16.86
CA GLY A 7 31.27 -27.48 -17.30
C GLY A 7 30.32 -27.33 -16.11
N ALA A 8 29.26 -26.53 -16.28
CA ALA A 8 28.16 -26.42 -15.34
C ALA A 8 27.17 -27.58 -15.56
N MET A 9 26.87 -28.30 -14.49
CA MET A 9 25.95 -29.43 -14.45
C MET A 9 24.55 -28.91 -14.09
N LEU A 10 23.59 -29.05 -15.01
CA LEU A 10 22.18 -28.73 -14.79
C LEU A 10 21.52 -29.95 -14.13
N VAL A 11 20.91 -29.77 -12.96
CA VAL A 11 20.13 -30.82 -12.28
C VAL A 11 18.65 -30.55 -12.56
N GLU A 12 18.04 -31.43 -13.34
CA GLU A 12 16.62 -31.42 -13.69
C GLU A 12 15.84 -32.26 -12.66
N ALA A 13 14.94 -31.63 -11.90
CA ALA A 13 14.10 -32.30 -10.92
C ALA A 13 12.74 -32.65 -11.55
N GLN A 14 12.49 -33.94 -11.78
CA GLN A 14 11.19 -34.48 -12.19
C GLN A 14 10.28 -34.64 -10.96
N PHE A 15 9.11 -33.99 -10.98
CA PHE A 15 8.04 -34.24 -10.03
C PHE A 15 7.00 -35.18 -10.66
N ALA A 16 6.88 -36.37 -10.08
CA ALA A 16 5.81 -37.33 -10.39
C ALA A 16 4.53 -36.95 -9.61
N SER A 17 3.41 -36.88 -10.33
CA SER A 17 2.07 -36.63 -9.78
C SER A 17 1.42 -37.96 -9.36
N PRO A 18 0.84 -38.10 -8.16
CA PRO A 18 0.01 -39.24 -7.85
C PRO A 18 -1.48 -38.88 -7.96
N ASP A 19 -2.14 -39.48 -8.95
CA ASP A 19 -3.57 -39.75 -8.97
C ASP A 19 -3.96 -40.49 -7.68
N ARG A 20 -4.88 -39.93 -6.90
CA ARG A 20 -5.50 -40.64 -5.77
C ARG A 20 -7.01 -40.44 -5.77
N ALA A 21 -7.69 -41.49 -6.23
CA ALA A 21 -9.13 -41.64 -6.21
C ALA A 21 -9.69 -41.67 -4.77
N TRP A 22 -10.79 -40.96 -4.56
CA TRP A 22 -11.55 -40.93 -3.31
C TRP A 22 -12.57 -42.08 -3.26
N PRO A 23 -12.68 -42.85 -2.15
CA PRO A 23 -13.82 -43.73 -1.94
C PRO A 23 -15.02 -42.97 -1.34
N LYS A 24 -16.21 -43.37 -1.79
CA LYS A 24 -17.53 -42.88 -1.37
C LYS A 24 -17.81 -43.23 0.10
N ALA A 25 -18.22 -42.23 0.88
CA ALA A 25 -18.69 -42.42 2.24
C ALA A 25 -20.12 -43.00 2.24
N SER A 26 -20.30 -44.16 2.86
CA SER A 26 -21.59 -44.76 3.18
C SER A 26 -22.13 -44.17 4.49
N SER A 27 -23.37 -43.70 4.42
CA SER A 27 -24.19 -43.25 5.54
C SER A 27 -24.70 -44.44 6.34
N THR A 28 -24.41 -44.47 7.64
CA THR A 28 -25.27 -44.98 8.73
C THR A 28 -24.49 -44.91 10.04
N LEU A 29 -25.05 -44.25 11.05
CA LEU A 29 -25.17 -44.78 12.43
C LEU A 29 -25.81 -43.73 13.34
N SER A 30 -26.99 -44.09 13.81
CA SER A 30 -27.67 -43.49 14.94
C SER A 30 -26.97 -43.85 16.25
N SER A 31 -27.14 -42.98 17.24
CA SER A 31 -27.31 -43.27 18.67
C SER A 31 -26.09 -43.15 19.61
N LEU A 32 -26.42 -42.51 20.74
CA LEU A 32 -25.85 -42.64 22.09
C LEU A 32 -24.68 -41.72 22.51
N SER A 33 -25.11 -40.71 23.28
CA SER A 33 -24.48 -40.11 24.45
C SER A 33 -23.27 -40.85 25.03
N PHE A 34 -22.11 -40.18 25.00
CA PHE A 34 -21.07 -40.34 26.01
C PHE A 34 -20.62 -38.96 26.47
N ILE A 35 -20.85 -38.69 27.74
CA ILE A 35 -20.31 -37.56 28.49
C ILE A 35 -18.80 -37.81 28.58
N CYS A 36 -18.01 -37.03 27.84
CA CYS A 36 -16.58 -36.91 28.06
C CYS A 36 -16.29 -35.42 28.22
N LEU A 37 -16.40 -34.94 29.47
CA LEU A 37 -15.98 -33.61 29.89
C LEU A 37 -14.44 -33.59 29.94
N THR A 38 -13.80 -33.60 28.77
CA THR A 38 -12.41 -33.21 28.65
C THR A 38 -12.40 -31.68 28.73
N ALA A 39 -12.09 -31.15 29.91
CA ALA A 39 -11.71 -29.75 30.04
C ALA A 39 -10.39 -29.55 29.28
N VAL A 40 -10.48 -29.37 27.97
CA VAL A 40 -9.44 -28.73 27.20
C VAL A 40 -9.37 -27.32 27.76
N LEU A 41 -8.36 -27.08 28.61
CA LEU A 41 -7.81 -25.75 28.81
C LEU A 41 -7.44 -25.23 27.43
N LEU A 42 -8.40 -24.59 26.76
CA LEU A 42 -8.13 -23.59 25.76
C LEU A 42 -7.36 -22.50 26.52
N SER A 43 -6.04 -22.68 26.59
CA SER A 43 -5.14 -21.55 26.64
C SER A 43 -5.49 -20.73 25.40
N ALA A 44 -6.38 -19.75 25.60
CA ALA A 44 -6.46 -18.64 24.68
C ALA A 44 -5.00 -18.24 24.46
N PRO A 45 -4.47 -18.27 23.22
CA PRO A 45 -3.16 -17.73 22.98
C PRO A 45 -3.21 -16.34 23.57
N ALA A 46 -2.43 -16.09 24.63
CA ALA A 46 -2.34 -14.78 25.23
C ALA A 46 -2.08 -13.87 24.04
N LEU A 47 -3.07 -13.04 23.71
CA LEU A 47 -3.08 -12.24 22.50
C LEU A 47 -1.82 -11.42 22.59
N ALA A 48 -0.75 -11.86 21.92
CA ALA A 48 0.57 -11.32 22.15
C ALA A 48 0.42 -9.82 21.91
N ALA A 49 0.77 -9.02 22.92
CA ALA A 49 0.60 -7.58 22.83
C ALA A 49 1.24 -7.14 21.52
N ALA A 50 0.45 -6.50 20.66
CA ALA A 50 0.94 -6.05 19.37
C ALA A 50 2.17 -5.16 19.62
N PRO A 51 3.23 -5.29 18.81
CA PRO A 51 4.47 -4.59 19.05
C PRO A 51 4.29 -3.07 19.07
N ASP A 52 5.23 -2.40 19.72
CA ASP A 52 5.34 -0.94 19.64
C ASP A 52 5.58 -0.51 18.19
N GLY A 53 4.91 0.55 17.79
CA GLY A 53 4.86 0.95 16.39
C GLY A 53 3.80 2.00 16.09
N VAL A 54 3.91 2.57 14.89
CA VAL A 54 2.95 3.50 14.33
C VAL A 54 2.57 3.05 12.92
N ARG A 55 1.27 3.12 12.63
CA ARG A 55 0.68 2.72 11.35
C ARG A 55 -0.29 3.79 10.88
N ALA A 56 -0.04 4.34 9.70
CA ALA A 56 -0.94 5.25 9.01
C ALA A 56 -1.47 4.60 7.73
N VAL A 57 -2.80 4.51 7.61
CA VAL A 57 -3.49 3.97 6.43
C VAL A 57 -4.21 5.09 5.74
N LEU A 58 -3.85 5.34 4.49
CA LEU A 58 -4.64 6.14 3.56
C LEU A 58 -5.60 5.22 2.83
N THR A 59 -6.89 5.48 2.99
CA THR A 59 -7.95 4.91 2.17
C THR A 59 -8.63 6.04 1.42
N GLY A 60 -8.89 5.82 0.15
CA GLY A 60 -9.48 6.83 -0.70
C GLY A 60 -8.99 6.72 -2.13
N PRO A 61 -9.33 7.71 -2.94
CA PRO A 61 -9.05 7.72 -4.34
C PRO A 61 -7.62 8.27 -4.54
N SER A 62 -6.63 7.43 -4.23
CA SER A 62 -5.26 7.63 -4.72
C SER A 62 -5.11 6.81 -5.98
N VAL A 63 -4.73 7.38 -7.12
CA VAL A 63 -4.51 6.56 -8.33
C VAL A 63 -3.01 6.27 -8.43
N PRO A 64 -2.60 4.99 -8.60
CA PRO A 64 -3.43 3.80 -8.89
C PRO A 64 -3.87 2.96 -7.66
N TYR A 65 -3.70 3.46 -6.43
CA TYR A 65 -3.88 2.67 -5.19
C TYR A 65 -5.17 2.97 -4.41
N HIS A 66 -6.01 1.98 -4.13
CA HIS A 66 -7.17 2.21 -3.25
C HIS A 66 -6.80 2.28 -1.75
N GLU A 67 -5.63 1.74 -1.40
CA GLU A 67 -5.09 1.77 -0.04
C GLU A 67 -3.57 1.94 -0.08
N VAL A 68 -3.05 2.83 0.76
CA VAL A 68 -1.62 2.94 1.06
C VAL A 68 -1.41 2.85 2.57
N VAL A 69 -0.53 1.95 3.01
CA VAL A 69 -0.16 1.77 4.42
C VAL A 69 1.28 2.19 4.60
N TYR A 70 1.53 3.06 5.56
CA TYR A 70 2.85 3.40 6.07
C TYR A 70 2.95 2.86 7.49
N GLU A 71 3.93 2.02 7.78
CA GLU A 71 4.10 1.37 9.08
C GLU A 71 5.57 1.44 9.50
N ILE A 72 5.82 1.77 10.77
CA ILE A 72 7.11 1.55 11.43
C ILE A 72 6.80 0.82 12.72
N ALA A 73 7.37 -0.37 12.92
CA ALA A 73 7.11 -1.17 14.11
C ALA A 73 8.33 -2.01 14.50
N GLU A 74 8.47 -2.27 15.80
CA GLU A 74 9.46 -3.20 16.32
C GLU A 74 9.00 -4.64 16.09
N LYS A 75 9.82 -5.46 15.43
CA LYS A 75 9.56 -6.86 15.15
C LYS A 75 10.75 -7.66 15.64
N GLN A 76 10.55 -8.39 16.75
CA GLN A 76 11.59 -9.24 17.35
C GLN A 76 12.90 -8.49 17.65
N GLY A 77 12.80 -7.29 18.27
CA GLY A 77 13.97 -6.47 18.61
C GLY A 77 14.56 -5.67 17.43
N THR A 78 13.93 -5.70 16.25
CA THR A 78 14.37 -4.95 15.07
C THR A 78 13.28 -3.98 14.62
N VAL A 79 13.63 -2.71 14.40
CA VAL A 79 12.66 -1.73 13.89
C VAL A 79 12.60 -1.80 12.36
N VAL A 80 11.40 -1.94 11.83
CA VAL A 80 11.16 -2.12 10.39
C VAL A 80 10.18 -1.07 9.89
N ALA A 81 10.56 -0.33 8.86
CA ALA A 81 9.67 0.52 8.07
C ALA A 81 9.09 -0.30 6.91
N THR A 82 7.78 -0.23 6.72
CA THR A 82 7.05 -0.90 5.64
C THR A 82 6.12 0.10 4.97
N VAL A 83 6.16 0.14 3.64
CA VAL A 83 5.09 0.76 2.84
C VAL A 83 4.40 -0.32 2.02
N VAL A 84 3.07 -0.31 2.06
CA VAL A 84 2.21 -1.20 1.27
C VAL A 84 1.32 -0.34 0.41
N LYS A 85 1.37 -0.53 -0.92
CA LYS A 85 0.48 0.15 -1.86
C LYS A 85 -0.40 -0.92 -2.53
N ARG A 86 -1.71 -0.89 -2.28
CA ARG A 86 -2.67 -1.83 -2.88
C ARG A 86 -3.35 -1.19 -4.06
N PHE A 87 -3.20 -1.81 -5.23
CA PHE A 87 -3.90 -1.35 -6.43
C PHE A 87 -5.41 -1.57 -6.28
N ALA A 88 -6.22 -0.71 -6.88
CA ALA A 88 -7.68 -0.92 -6.96
C ALA A 88 -8.02 -2.31 -7.56
N ALA A 89 -9.22 -2.83 -7.32
CA ALA A 89 -9.76 -4.03 -7.99
C ALA A 89 -8.81 -5.26 -8.00
N ASP A 90 -8.12 -5.51 -6.88
CA ASP A 90 -7.26 -6.67 -6.64
C ASP A 90 -6.11 -6.87 -7.64
N PHE A 91 -5.63 -5.81 -8.31
CA PHE A 91 -4.47 -5.84 -9.23
C PHE A 91 -3.12 -6.10 -8.57
N GLY A 92 -3.14 -6.56 -7.32
CA GLY A 92 -1.97 -6.88 -6.54
C GLY A 92 -1.60 -5.79 -5.56
N ARG A 93 -0.36 -5.89 -5.10
CA ARG A 93 0.15 -5.16 -3.95
C ARG A 93 1.64 -4.92 -4.17
N ARG A 94 2.09 -3.69 -3.92
CA ARG A 94 3.51 -3.33 -3.87
C ARG A 94 3.92 -3.15 -2.42
N ASP A 95 4.95 -3.89 -2.03
CA ASP A 95 5.55 -3.79 -0.70
C ASP A 95 6.98 -3.30 -0.83
N ALA A 96 7.37 -2.39 0.06
CA ALA A 96 8.78 -2.08 0.29
C ALA A 96 9.04 -2.07 1.79
N VAL A 97 10.19 -2.63 2.16
CA VAL A 97 10.58 -2.87 3.55
C VAL A 97 12.01 -2.39 3.74
N ALA A 98 12.28 -1.71 4.84
CA ALA A 98 13.61 -1.23 5.19
C ALA A 98 13.84 -1.34 6.71
N LEU A 99 15.09 -1.52 7.10
CA LEU A 99 15.50 -1.45 8.51
C LEU A 99 15.59 0.02 8.96
N VAL A 100 15.19 0.28 10.20
CA VAL A 100 15.28 1.59 10.84
C VAL A 100 16.22 1.49 12.04
N PRO A 101 17.24 2.36 12.16
CA PRO A 101 18.05 2.44 13.37
C PRO A 101 17.19 2.75 14.61
N THR A 102 17.48 2.10 15.74
CA THR A 102 16.68 2.23 16.96
C THR A 102 16.66 3.66 17.51
N ASP A 103 17.76 4.39 17.43
CA ASP A 103 17.87 5.78 17.87
C ASP A 103 17.02 6.74 17.02
N GLU A 104 16.98 6.53 15.70
CA GLU A 104 16.09 7.28 14.82
C GLU A 104 14.62 6.98 15.09
N TRP A 105 14.29 5.71 15.39
CA TRP A 105 12.94 5.31 15.77
C TRP A 105 12.46 6.00 17.05
N GLU A 106 13.28 6.00 18.10
CA GLU A 106 12.95 6.70 19.35
C GLU A 106 12.79 8.21 19.12
N THR A 107 13.69 8.81 18.33
CA THR A 107 13.61 10.23 17.96
C THR A 107 12.30 10.55 17.22
N LEU A 108 11.88 9.67 16.30
CA LEU A 108 10.61 9.82 15.60
C LEU A 108 9.42 9.72 16.56
N LEU A 109 9.40 8.70 17.44
CA LEU A 109 8.33 8.51 18.40
C LEU A 109 8.18 9.70 19.35
N ASP A 110 9.28 10.22 19.88
CA ASP A 110 9.27 11.40 20.76
C ASP A 110 8.68 12.63 20.04
N ARG A 111 9.07 12.84 18.77
CA ARG A 111 8.52 13.91 17.93
C ARG A 111 7.01 13.74 17.69
N LEU A 112 6.55 12.52 17.40
CA LEU A 112 5.12 12.25 17.20
C LEU A 112 4.33 12.38 18.51
N GLU A 113 4.87 11.93 19.63
CA GLU A 113 4.26 12.08 20.95
C GLU A 113 4.13 13.56 21.34
N ALA A 114 5.16 14.37 21.10
CA ALA A 114 5.11 15.82 21.27
C ALA A 114 4.06 16.50 20.38
N ALA A 115 3.79 15.95 19.19
CA ALA A 115 2.71 16.40 18.30
C ALA A 115 1.32 15.87 18.70
N GLY A 116 1.22 15.08 19.77
CA GLY A 116 -0.04 14.62 20.35
C GLY A 116 -0.52 13.26 19.87
N LEU A 117 0.37 12.39 19.34
CA LEU A 117 0.04 11.07 18.78
C LEU A 117 -0.94 10.24 19.63
N PHE A 118 -0.82 10.29 20.96
CA PHE A 118 -1.66 9.52 21.90
C PHE A 118 -2.86 10.29 22.48
N SER A 119 -3.18 11.46 21.92
CA SER A 119 -4.23 12.36 22.46
C SER A 119 -5.15 12.96 21.40
N LEU A 120 -4.81 12.85 20.11
CA LEU A 120 -5.63 13.44 19.06
C LEU A 120 -6.97 12.73 18.92
N PRO A 121 -8.08 13.48 18.84
CA PRO A 121 -9.38 12.90 18.57
C PRO A 121 -9.55 12.53 17.09
N ASP A 122 -10.62 11.77 16.81
CA ASP A 122 -11.14 11.66 15.45
C ASP A 122 -11.54 13.03 14.89
N ALA A 123 -11.37 13.21 13.58
CA ALA A 123 -11.73 14.42 12.85
C ALA A 123 -12.40 14.05 11.53
N THR A 124 -13.66 13.60 11.62
CA THR A 124 -14.44 13.00 10.53
C THR A 124 -15.60 13.86 10.03
N ASP A 125 -15.81 15.02 10.64
CA ASP A 125 -16.86 15.99 10.30
C ASP A 125 -16.63 16.66 8.93
N GLY A 126 -17.69 17.13 8.27
CA GLY A 126 -17.60 17.86 7.00
C GLY A 126 -18.16 17.10 5.77
N PRO A 127 -17.83 17.55 4.55
CA PRO A 127 -18.30 16.93 3.31
C PRO A 127 -17.71 15.53 3.11
N PRO A 128 -18.22 14.73 2.15
CA PRO A 128 -17.64 13.45 1.79
C PRO A 128 -16.12 13.58 1.56
N PRO A 129 -15.30 12.80 2.27
CA PRO A 129 -13.85 13.00 2.27
C PRO A 129 -13.25 12.61 0.92
N ARG A 130 -12.25 13.37 0.50
CA ARG A 130 -11.38 12.94 -0.61
C ARG A 130 -10.30 11.99 -0.13
N ALA A 131 -9.88 12.05 1.12
CA ALA A 131 -8.91 11.14 1.70
C ALA A 131 -9.31 10.80 3.13
N VAL A 132 -9.29 9.50 3.45
CA VAL A 132 -9.55 9.01 4.81
C VAL A 132 -8.25 8.43 5.34
N TRP A 133 -7.74 9.03 6.40
CA TRP A 133 -6.57 8.52 7.10
C TRP A 133 -6.98 7.84 8.39
N ARG A 134 -6.43 6.66 8.65
CA ARG A 134 -6.53 5.97 9.93
C ARG A 134 -5.13 5.83 10.50
N VAL A 135 -4.92 6.32 11.71
CA VAL A 135 -3.65 6.21 12.42
C VAL A 135 -3.84 5.33 13.65
N GLU A 136 -2.93 4.37 13.83
CA GLU A 136 -2.86 3.47 14.97
C GLU A 136 -1.44 3.56 15.54
N ALA A 137 -1.31 3.72 16.85
CA ALA A 137 -0.03 3.85 17.53
C ALA A 137 0.02 3.02 18.81
N ARG A 138 1.19 2.45 19.11
CA ARG A 138 1.49 1.74 20.36
C ARG A 138 2.91 2.08 20.82
N ARG A 139 3.06 2.39 22.11
CA ARG A 139 4.35 2.59 22.78
C ARG A 139 4.24 2.29 24.26
N GLY A 140 5.06 1.41 24.81
CA GLY A 140 5.16 1.16 26.25
C GLY A 140 3.82 0.84 26.91
N GLY A 141 2.97 0.05 26.24
CA GLY A 141 1.63 -0.33 26.73
C GLY A 141 0.53 0.71 26.52
N LYS A 142 0.85 1.93 26.09
CA LYS A 142 -0.15 2.90 25.58
C LYS A 142 -0.54 2.50 24.16
N ALA A 143 -1.83 2.56 23.86
CA ALA A 143 -2.35 2.38 22.50
C ALA A 143 -3.33 3.50 22.19
N HIS A 144 -3.27 4.03 20.97
CA HIS A 144 -4.20 5.05 20.50
C HIS A 144 -4.56 4.83 19.04
N ARG A 145 -5.77 5.22 18.66
CA ARG A 145 -6.27 5.15 17.30
C ARG A 145 -7.14 6.36 17.01
N PHE A 146 -6.98 6.94 15.83
CA PHE A 146 -7.88 7.97 15.33
C PHE A 146 -8.09 7.87 13.81
N VAL A 147 -9.16 8.48 13.33
CA VAL A 147 -9.52 8.64 11.92
C VAL A 147 -9.66 10.12 11.60
N VAL A 148 -9.05 10.57 10.51
CA VAL A 148 -9.16 11.95 10.02
C VAL A 148 -9.49 11.98 8.54
N HIS A 149 -10.49 12.79 8.20
CA HIS A 149 -10.92 13.09 6.84
C HIS A 149 -10.19 14.34 6.34
N ASP A 150 -9.53 14.26 5.19
CA ASP A 150 -8.84 15.38 4.54
C ASP A 150 -7.96 16.21 5.51
N PRO A 151 -6.93 15.64 6.15
CA PRO A 151 -6.17 16.30 7.21
C PRO A 151 -5.58 17.66 6.81
N ALA A 152 -5.31 17.88 5.51
CA ALA A 152 -4.82 19.14 4.99
C ALA A 152 -5.82 20.31 5.04
N THR A 153 -7.12 20.04 5.22
CA THR A 153 -8.17 21.06 5.31
C THR A 153 -8.63 21.31 6.75
N ARG A 154 -8.07 20.57 7.73
CA ARG A 154 -8.48 20.67 9.13
C ARG A 154 -7.87 21.90 9.81
N PRO A 155 -8.62 22.57 10.71
CA PRO A 155 -8.06 23.66 11.52
C PRO A 155 -6.93 23.20 12.45
N ASP A 156 -7.03 21.98 12.99
CA ASP A 156 -5.96 21.37 13.78
C ASP A 156 -4.90 20.77 12.85
N GLY A 157 -3.81 21.48 12.65
CA GLY A 157 -2.70 21.04 11.79
C GLY A 157 -1.92 19.84 12.34
N ARG A 158 -2.17 19.41 13.58
CA ARG A 158 -1.45 18.28 14.20
C ARG A 158 -1.73 16.95 13.50
N HIS A 159 -2.95 16.73 13.01
CA HIS A 159 -3.28 15.52 12.24
C HIS A 159 -2.40 15.40 11.00
N LEU A 160 -2.26 16.49 10.23
CA LEU A 160 -1.41 16.54 9.05
C LEU A 160 0.06 16.33 9.42
N ALA A 161 0.56 17.04 10.44
CA ALA A 161 1.95 16.94 10.87
C ALA A 161 2.35 15.52 11.29
N LEU A 162 1.48 14.80 12.01
CA LEU A 162 1.72 13.40 12.37
C LEU A 162 1.76 12.49 11.15
N ILE A 163 0.77 12.61 10.26
CA ILE A 163 0.67 11.79 9.05
C ILE A 163 1.88 12.01 8.15
N ASP A 164 2.27 13.28 7.92
CA ASP A 164 3.44 13.64 7.13
C ASP A 164 4.72 13.11 7.78
N GLY A 165 4.87 13.23 9.11
CA GLY A 165 6.02 12.71 9.83
C GLY A 165 6.18 11.18 9.72
N ILE A 166 5.08 10.44 9.77
CA ILE A 166 5.07 8.97 9.56
C ILE A 166 5.42 8.65 8.11
N ARG A 167 4.74 9.31 7.16
CA ARG A 167 4.94 9.09 5.72
C ARG A 167 6.39 9.37 5.32
N GLU A 168 6.93 10.52 5.71
CA GLU A 168 8.28 10.94 5.41
C GLU A 168 9.30 9.94 5.95
N ALA A 169 9.15 9.51 7.21
CA ALA A 169 10.06 8.53 7.83
C ALA A 169 10.06 7.18 7.10
N VAL A 170 8.88 6.70 6.69
CA VAL A 170 8.78 5.44 5.93
C VAL A 170 9.33 5.61 4.51
N SER A 171 8.92 6.65 3.79
CA SER A 171 9.32 6.90 2.39
C SER A 171 10.82 7.11 2.26
N ALA A 172 11.45 7.85 3.18
CA ALA A 172 12.90 8.10 3.18
C ALA A 172 13.73 6.81 3.20
N ARG A 173 13.17 5.70 3.69
CA ARG A 173 13.84 4.41 3.81
C ARG A 173 13.41 3.40 2.74
N THR A 174 12.13 3.43 2.36
CA THR A 174 11.53 2.39 1.51
C THR A 174 11.52 2.75 0.02
N GLU A 175 11.50 4.03 -0.33
CA GLU A 175 11.41 4.48 -1.73
C GLU A 175 12.78 4.60 -2.44
N ALA A 176 13.87 4.29 -1.73
CA ALA A 176 15.22 4.23 -2.29
C ALA A 176 15.46 3.01 -3.22
N LEU A 177 14.54 2.04 -3.27
CA LEU A 177 14.69 0.87 -4.14
C LEU A 177 13.71 0.91 -5.32
N PRO A 178 14.20 1.09 -6.57
CA PRO A 178 13.38 0.98 -7.77
C PRO A 178 13.11 -0.50 -8.06
N PHE A 179 12.29 -1.16 -7.24
CA PHE A 179 11.77 -2.46 -7.61
C PHE A 179 10.75 -2.28 -8.73
N ILE A 180 11.08 -2.84 -9.89
CA ILE A 180 10.19 -3.02 -11.04
C ILE A 180 9.02 -3.90 -10.56
N ASP A 181 7.79 -3.42 -10.75
CA ASP A 181 6.55 -4.16 -10.47
C ASP A 181 6.48 -5.42 -11.34
N ALA A 182 6.94 -6.55 -10.81
CA ALA A 182 6.81 -7.86 -11.46
C ALA A 182 5.42 -8.50 -11.28
N LEU A 183 4.54 -7.88 -10.49
CA LEU A 183 3.26 -8.47 -10.05
C LEU A 183 2.00 -7.79 -10.59
N LEU A 184 2.12 -6.69 -11.34
CA LEU A 184 1.05 -6.30 -12.26
C LEU A 184 1.01 -7.37 -13.34
N LEU A 185 0.09 -8.34 -13.22
CA LEU A 185 -0.16 -9.27 -14.32
C LEU A 185 -0.46 -8.41 -15.55
N PRO A 186 0.31 -8.53 -16.65
CA PRO A 186 0.11 -7.73 -17.87
C PRO A 186 -1.29 -7.88 -18.48
N ALA A 187 -2.10 -8.82 -17.97
CA ALA A 187 -3.40 -9.19 -18.47
C ALA A 187 -4.52 -8.19 -18.17
N GLU A 188 -4.38 -7.21 -17.27
CA GLU A 188 -5.52 -6.29 -16.96
C GLU A 188 -5.13 -4.82 -16.76
N SER A 189 -3.87 -4.48 -17.03
CA SER A 189 -3.39 -3.10 -17.00
C SER A 189 -2.81 -2.69 -18.34
N GLY A 190 -2.83 -1.39 -18.60
CA GLY A 190 -2.02 -0.74 -19.62
C GLY A 190 -1.21 0.38 -19.01
N GLN A 191 -0.41 1.05 -19.81
CA GLN A 191 0.36 2.21 -19.40
C GLN A 191 -0.18 3.47 -20.04
N LEU A 192 -0.20 4.57 -19.31
CA LEU A 192 -0.45 5.91 -19.83
C LEU A 192 0.87 6.69 -19.89
N ARG A 193 1.13 7.28 -21.04
CA ARG A 193 2.17 8.29 -21.24
C ARG A 193 1.48 9.62 -21.49
N VAL A 194 1.80 10.63 -20.70
CA VAL A 194 1.22 11.98 -20.85
C VAL A 194 2.34 12.97 -21.12
N ARG A 195 2.22 13.72 -22.22
CA ARG A 195 3.07 14.88 -22.51
C ARG A 195 2.18 16.09 -22.74
N SER A 196 2.56 17.22 -22.17
CA SER A 196 1.89 18.47 -22.46
C SER A 196 2.88 19.62 -22.58
N GLN A 197 2.47 20.65 -23.32
CA GLN A 197 3.15 21.93 -23.37
C GLN A 197 2.13 23.04 -23.15
N PRO A 198 2.28 23.91 -22.13
CA PRO A 198 3.27 23.85 -21.03
C PRO A 198 3.13 22.59 -20.14
N SER A 199 4.07 22.43 -19.18
CA SER A 199 3.98 21.37 -18.18
C SER A 199 2.71 21.52 -17.34
N ALA A 200 2.13 20.40 -16.91
CA ALA A 200 0.84 20.37 -16.25
C ALA A 200 0.80 19.38 -15.09
N ARG A 201 0.03 19.72 -14.06
CA ARG A 201 -0.39 18.77 -13.03
C ARG A 201 -1.44 17.84 -13.64
N VAL A 202 -1.33 16.55 -13.35
CA VAL A 202 -2.20 15.51 -13.91
C VAL A 202 -3.15 15.02 -12.83
N ALA A 203 -4.42 14.84 -13.18
CA ALA A 203 -5.36 14.07 -12.39
C ALA A 203 -6.05 13.02 -13.25
N VAL A 204 -6.22 11.81 -12.72
CA VAL A 204 -6.88 10.68 -13.39
C VAL A 204 -8.15 10.36 -12.63
N ASP A 205 -9.29 10.36 -13.31
CA ASP A 205 -10.62 10.12 -12.73
C ASP A 205 -10.93 11.04 -11.53
N GLY A 206 -10.44 12.29 -11.62
CA GLY A 206 -10.58 13.30 -10.58
C GLY A 206 -9.46 13.33 -9.52
N LEU A 207 -8.47 12.44 -9.63
CA LEU A 207 -7.50 12.16 -8.55
C LEU A 207 -6.10 12.62 -8.94
N PRO A 208 -5.46 13.49 -8.15
CA PRO A 208 -4.16 14.04 -8.50
C PRO A 208 -3.11 12.94 -8.55
N VAL A 209 -2.29 12.97 -9.59
CA VAL A 209 -1.07 12.16 -9.74
C VAL A 209 0.10 13.01 -9.29
N GLU A 210 1.05 12.42 -8.56
CA GLU A 210 2.27 13.12 -8.14
C GLU A 210 3.15 13.50 -9.35
N GLY A 211 3.72 14.71 -9.29
CA GLY A 211 4.56 15.27 -10.34
C GLY A 211 3.83 16.11 -11.39
N THR A 212 4.53 16.43 -12.47
CA THR A 212 4.00 17.17 -13.63
C THR A 212 4.35 16.44 -14.92
N THR A 213 3.62 16.72 -16.00
CA THR A 213 4.02 16.24 -17.33
C THR A 213 5.45 16.69 -17.67
N PRO A 214 6.24 15.85 -18.37
CA PRO A 214 5.86 14.56 -18.94
C PRO A 214 5.79 13.41 -17.90
N LEU A 215 4.70 12.64 -17.95
CA LEU A 215 4.57 11.37 -17.22
C LEU A 215 4.80 10.21 -18.19
N SER A 216 5.60 9.23 -17.77
CA SER A 216 5.91 8.06 -18.59
C SER A 216 5.56 6.79 -17.84
N GLY A 217 4.73 5.94 -18.45
CA GLY A 217 4.48 4.59 -17.94
C GLY A 217 3.57 4.52 -16.73
N LEU A 218 2.65 5.48 -16.55
CA LEU A 218 1.68 5.47 -15.46
C LEU A 218 0.75 4.26 -15.62
N PRO A 219 0.80 3.23 -14.76
CA PRO A 219 -0.06 2.07 -14.91
C PRO A 219 -1.51 2.45 -14.59
N LEU A 220 -2.42 2.11 -15.51
CA LEU A 220 -3.86 2.31 -15.36
C LEU A 220 -4.59 1.02 -15.73
N LEU A 221 -5.83 0.91 -15.25
CA LEU A 221 -6.68 -0.24 -15.55
C LEU A 221 -7.09 -0.22 -17.01
N VAL A 222 -7.38 -1.38 -17.59
CA VAL A 222 -8.00 -1.43 -18.92
C VAL A 222 -9.40 -0.82 -18.82
N GLY A 223 -9.67 0.20 -19.61
CA GLY A 223 -10.94 0.93 -19.51
C GLY A 223 -10.86 2.36 -20.01
N ALA A 224 -11.96 3.10 -19.85
CA ALA A 224 -12.00 4.53 -20.09
C ALA A 224 -11.62 5.28 -18.82
N HIS A 225 -10.75 6.28 -18.96
CA HIS A 225 -10.27 7.13 -17.89
C HIS A 225 -10.36 8.60 -18.29
N ALA A 226 -10.77 9.46 -17.36
CA ALA A 226 -10.82 10.90 -17.55
C ALA A 226 -9.52 11.54 -17.05
N ILE A 227 -8.70 12.04 -17.97
CA ILE A 227 -7.40 12.67 -17.69
C ILE A 227 -7.58 14.19 -17.66
N ARG A 228 -7.53 14.78 -16.47
CA ARG A 228 -7.58 16.24 -16.28
C ARG A 228 -6.18 16.80 -16.16
N LEU A 229 -5.83 17.75 -17.02
CA LEU A 229 -4.55 18.44 -17.05
C LEU A 229 -4.75 19.90 -16.65
N THR A 230 -3.96 20.37 -15.69
CA THR A 230 -3.97 21.76 -15.24
C THR A 230 -2.58 22.36 -15.46
N PRO A 231 -2.42 23.38 -16.32
CA PRO A 231 -1.13 24.02 -16.56
C PRO A 231 -0.44 24.45 -15.26
N ALA A 232 0.83 24.09 -15.11
CA ALA A 232 1.59 24.40 -13.89
C ALA A 232 1.83 25.92 -13.73
N ALA A 233 1.92 26.64 -14.86
CA ALA A 233 2.09 28.09 -14.90
C ALA A 233 0.78 28.89 -14.66
N GLY A 234 -0.33 28.21 -14.38
CA GLY A 234 -1.66 28.80 -14.39
C GLY A 234 -2.33 28.70 -15.76
N GLY A 235 -3.65 28.56 -15.79
CA GLY A 235 -4.44 28.33 -17.00
C GLY A 235 -5.70 27.52 -16.74
N ALA A 236 -6.52 27.33 -17.78
CA ALA A 236 -7.73 26.53 -17.67
C ALA A 236 -7.39 25.04 -17.65
N ALA A 237 -8.04 24.28 -16.77
CA ALA A 237 -7.90 22.83 -16.78
C ALA A 237 -8.65 22.23 -17.98
N GLN A 238 -8.05 21.26 -18.66
CA GLN A 238 -8.65 20.53 -19.77
C GLN A 238 -8.77 19.05 -19.41
N THR A 239 -9.87 18.41 -19.81
CA THR A 239 -10.14 16.99 -19.55
C THR A 239 -10.16 16.21 -20.85
N TYR A 240 -9.51 15.05 -20.86
CA TYR A 240 -9.38 14.16 -22.02
C TYR A 240 -9.81 12.75 -21.62
N ASP A 241 -10.73 12.16 -22.38
CA ASP A 241 -11.07 10.75 -22.21
C ASP A 241 -10.06 9.88 -22.94
N VAL A 242 -9.40 8.98 -22.21
CA VAL A 242 -8.39 8.07 -22.74
C VAL A 242 -8.84 6.64 -22.47
N ARG A 243 -8.77 5.79 -23.50
CA ARG A 243 -9.03 4.36 -23.37
C ARG A 243 -7.71 3.62 -23.23
N ILE A 244 -7.51 2.98 -22.08
CA ILE A 244 -6.34 2.17 -21.78
C ILE A 244 -6.57 0.75 -22.27
N GLU A 245 -5.63 0.25 -23.06
CA GLU A 245 -5.63 -1.11 -23.58
C GLU A 245 -4.60 -1.99 -22.85
N ARG A 246 -4.96 -3.27 -22.73
CA ARG A 246 -4.16 -4.30 -22.05
C ARG A 246 -2.75 -4.37 -22.62
N GLY A 247 -1.74 -4.30 -21.74
CA GLY A 247 -0.32 -4.43 -22.06
C GLY A 247 0.23 -3.33 -22.99
N LYS A 248 -0.59 -2.36 -23.39
CA LYS A 248 -0.20 -1.29 -24.31
C LYS A 248 0.11 -0.01 -23.56
N THR A 249 1.00 0.79 -24.15
CA THR A 249 1.20 2.18 -23.74
C THR A 249 0.30 3.08 -24.58
N THR A 250 -0.70 3.68 -23.93
CA THR A 250 -1.54 4.72 -24.51
C THR A 250 -0.85 6.06 -24.33
N SER A 251 -0.73 6.83 -25.40
CA SER A 251 -0.04 8.14 -25.37
C SER A 251 -1.03 9.28 -25.54
N LEU A 252 -1.06 10.19 -24.57
CA LEU A 252 -1.76 11.47 -24.63
C LEU A 252 -0.71 12.58 -24.79
N VAL A 253 -0.73 13.25 -25.95
CA VAL A 253 0.14 14.41 -26.23
C VAL A 253 -0.76 15.59 -26.56
N VAL A 254 -0.65 16.66 -25.79
CA VAL A 254 -1.55 17.81 -25.91
C VAL A 254 -0.82 19.14 -25.78
N GLU A 255 -1.28 20.14 -26.51
CA GLU A 255 -0.93 21.53 -26.29
C GLU A 255 -2.04 22.17 -25.47
N LEU A 256 -1.68 22.68 -24.29
CA LEU A 256 -2.64 23.31 -23.38
C LEU A 256 -2.71 24.80 -23.68
N LYS A 257 -3.92 25.36 -23.57
CA LYS A 257 -4.20 26.78 -23.79
C LYS A 257 -4.21 27.58 -22.50
#